data_AF-A0A356BGD1-F1
#
_entry.id   AF-A0A356BGD1-F1
#
_cell.length_a   1.000
_cell.length_b   1.000
_cell.length_c   1.000
_cell.angle_alpha   90.00
_cell.angle_beta   90.00
_cell.angle_gamma   90.00
#
_symmetry.space_group_name_H-M   'P 1'
#
loop_
_entity.id
_entity.type
_entity.pdbx_description
1 polymer ?
#
loop_
_entity_poly.entity_id
_entity_poly.type
_entity_poly.pdbx_seq_one_letter_code
_entity_poly.pdbx_strand_id
1 'polypeptide(L)' 'KGSVAHNLPFGAPNLTDNIWLYGGSADTVAETLTKGRNGVMPAWKNVLGEDKVHILTAYVYRLSNPDKPDAQQ' A
#
# COMPACT_ATOMS: atom_id res chain seq x y z
N LYS A 1 -4.80 5.96 6.13
CA LYS A 1 -4.47 6.65 7.41
C LYS A 1 -3.58 5.75 8.31
N GLY A 2 -2.54 5.09 7.76
CA GLY A 2 -1.75 4.11 8.53
C GLY A 2 -0.43 4.64 9.11
N SER A 3 0.27 5.51 8.38
CA SER A 3 1.64 5.92 8.78
C SER A 3 1.72 7.20 9.60
N VAL A 4 0.72 8.09 9.52
CA VAL A 4 0.80 9.43 10.13
C VAL A 4 0.42 9.49 11.61
N ALA A 5 -0.11 8.39 12.18
CA ALA A 5 -0.64 8.37 13.54
C ALA A 5 0.34 7.85 14.62
N HIS A 6 1.46 7.22 14.25
CA HIS A 6 2.23 6.41 15.22
C HIS A 6 3.76 6.58 15.24
N ASN A 7 4.34 7.63 14.65
CA ASN A 7 5.81 7.82 14.61
C ASN A 7 6.56 6.57 14.09
N LEU A 8 5.88 5.77 13.24
CA LEU A 8 6.42 4.57 12.63
C LEU A 8 7.21 4.96 11.38
N PRO A 9 8.27 4.21 11.03
CA PRO A 9 8.94 4.39 9.75
C PRO A 9 7.91 4.24 8.61
N PHE A 10 7.95 5.18 7.66
CA PHE A 10 7.10 5.14 6.47
C PHE A 10 7.16 3.76 5.80
N GLY A 11 6.00 3.12 5.64
CA GLY A 11 5.88 1.81 5.00
C GLY A 11 5.68 0.62 5.94
N ALA A 12 5.83 0.79 7.27
CA ALA A 12 5.45 -0.24 8.23
C ALA A 12 3.91 -0.37 8.34
N PRO A 13 3.35 -1.60 8.32
CA PRO A 13 1.91 -1.81 8.46
C PRO A 13 1.43 -1.60 9.91
N ASN A 14 0.15 -1.23 10.07
CA ASN A 14 -0.52 -1.25 11.36
C ASN A 14 -0.94 -2.68 11.70
N LEU A 15 -0.51 -3.21 12.85
CA LEU A 15 -0.82 -4.59 13.27
C LEU A 15 -2.06 -4.70 14.17
N THR A 16 -2.74 -3.58 14.43
CA THR A 16 -3.93 -3.52 15.31
C THR A 16 -5.26 -3.48 14.56
N ASP A 17 -5.23 -3.34 13.23
CA ASP A 17 -6.43 -3.36 12.40
C ASP A 17 -6.63 -4.71 11.71
N ASN A 18 -7.72 -4.83 10.94
CA ASN A 18 -8.12 -6.07 10.29
C ASN A 18 -7.59 -6.19 8.84
N ILE A 19 -6.62 -5.38 8.43
CA ILE A 19 -6.11 -5.34 7.05
C ILE A 19 -4.74 -6.03 6.99
N TRP A 20 -4.68 -7.21 6.37
CA TRP A 20 -3.47 -8.04 6.31
C TRP A 20 -3.00 -8.28 4.88
N LEU A 21 -1.72 -7.95 4.59
CA LEU A 21 -1.11 -8.20 3.28
C LEU A 21 -0.73 -9.67 3.07
N TYR A 22 -0.17 -10.30 4.11
CA TYR A 22 0.32 -11.70 4.04
C TYR A 22 -0.60 -12.70 4.75
N GLY A 23 -1.68 -12.23 5.40
CA GLY A 23 -2.60 -13.02 6.21
C GLY A 23 -2.40 -12.79 7.72
N GLY A 24 -3.52 -12.83 8.48
CA GLY A 24 -3.56 -12.53 9.92
C GLY A 24 -3.77 -13.75 10.83
N SER A 25 -3.69 -14.98 10.29
CA SER A 25 -3.79 -16.20 11.10
C SER A 25 -2.56 -16.34 12.02
N ALA A 26 -2.71 -17.03 13.15
CA ALA A 26 -1.62 -17.23 14.11
C ALA A 26 -0.38 -17.87 13.44
N ASP A 27 -0.59 -18.89 12.60
CA ASP A 27 0.50 -19.57 11.89
C ASP A 27 1.21 -18.64 10.91
N THR A 28 0.46 -17.81 10.19
CA THR A 28 0.99 -16.84 9.21
C THR A 28 1.79 -15.73 9.88
N VAL A 29 1.34 -15.27 11.05
CA VAL A 29 2.05 -14.27 11.87
C VAL A 29 3.34 -14.87 12.44
N ALA A 30 3.29 -16.10 12.96
CA ALA A 30 4.47 -16.81 13.45
C ALA A 30 5.51 -17.02 12.35
N GLU A 31 5.08 -17.39 11.13
CA GLU A 31 5.98 -17.48 9.99
C GLU A 31 6.60 -16.12 9.64
N THR A 32 5.80 -15.05 9.63
CA THR A 32 6.25 -13.69 9.31
C THR A 32 7.27 -13.19 10.34
N LEU A 33 7.11 -13.52 11.61
CA LEU A 33 8.04 -13.16 12.68
C LEU A 33 9.35 -13.94 12.60
N THR A 34 9.28 -15.24 12.29
CA THR A 34 10.44 -16.14 12.30
C THR A 34 11.27 -16.08 11.01
N LYS A 35 10.61 -15.93 9.85
CA LYS A 35 11.27 -15.92 8.53
C LYS A 35 11.39 -14.53 7.92
N GLY A 36 10.69 -13.53 8.47
CA GLY A 36 10.60 -12.20 7.89
C GLY A 36 9.78 -12.16 6.59
N ARG A 37 9.62 -10.95 6.03
CA ARG A 37 8.99 -10.71 4.71
C ARG A 37 9.70 -9.56 4.02
N ASN A 38 9.91 -9.67 2.71
CA ASN A 38 10.53 -8.64 1.87
C ASN A 38 9.62 -8.33 0.68
N GLY A 39 8.66 -7.42 0.89
CA GLY A 39 7.76 -6.97 -0.18
C GLY A 39 8.54 -6.22 -1.26
N VAL A 40 8.26 -6.50 -2.53
CA VAL A 40 8.90 -5.84 -3.67
C VAL A 40 7.85 -5.05 -4.42
N MET A 41 8.05 -3.73 -4.53
CA MET A 41 7.32 -2.85 -5.44
C MET A 41 8.26 -2.48 -6.61
N PRO A 42 8.13 -3.11 -7.78
CA PRO A 42 8.98 -2.79 -8.92
C PRO A 42 8.78 -1.35 -9.40
N ALA A 43 9.83 -0.75 -9.93
CA ALA A 43 9.74 0.56 -10.57
C ALA A 43 9.06 0.42 -11.94
N TRP A 44 7.88 1.02 -12.10
CA TRP A 44 7.10 0.95 -13.33
C TRP A 44 7.45 2.03 -14.37
N LYS A 45 8.27 3.02 -14.01
CA LYS A 45 8.62 4.18 -14.86
C LYS A 45 9.09 3.78 -16.26
N ASN A 46 10.03 2.83 -16.35
CA ASN A 46 10.61 2.43 -17.64
C ASN A 46 9.72 1.47 -18.44
N VAL A 47 8.73 0.84 -17.80
CA VAL A 47 7.82 -0.11 -18.44
C VAL A 47 6.59 0.61 -19.02
N LEU A 48 6.05 1.56 -18.26
CA LEU A 48 4.79 2.23 -18.58
C LEU A 48 4.99 3.65 -19.13
N GLY A 49 6.09 4.33 -18.79
CA GLY A 49 6.27 5.75 -19.06
C GLY A 49 5.48 6.63 -18.09
N GLU A 50 5.81 7.93 -18.06
CA GLU A 50 5.26 8.88 -17.08
C GLU A 50 3.73 9.02 -17.20
N ASP A 51 3.22 9.24 -18.40
CA ASP A 51 1.79 9.48 -18.65
C ASP A 51 0.90 8.34 -18.15
N LYS A 52 1.31 7.08 -18.41
CA LYS A 52 0.56 5.90 -17.98
C LYS A 52 0.66 5.68 -16.47
N VAL A 53 1.83 5.94 -15.88
CA VAL A 53 1.98 5.90 -14.42
C VAL A 53 1.06 6.92 -13.76
N HIS A 54 0.96 8.14 -14.30
CA HIS A 54 0.05 9.17 -13.79
C HIS A 54 -1.42 8.74 -13.87
N ILE A 55 -1.89 8.23 -15.02
CA ILE A 55 -3.28 7.79 -15.19
C ILE A 55 -3.61 6.63 -14.23
N LEU A 56 -2.74 5.63 -14.13
CA LEU A 56 -2.96 4.49 -13.23
C LEU A 56 -2.93 4.91 -11.76
N THR A 57 -2.04 5.84 -11.40
CA THR A 57 -1.99 6.39 -10.03
C THR A 57 -3.27 7.12 -9.69
N ALA A 58 -3.79 7.95 -10.61
CA ALA A 58 -5.07 8.63 -10.44
C ALA A 58 -6.23 7.62 -10.28
N TYR A 59 -6.24 6.56 -11.10
CA TYR A 59 -7.24 5.50 -11.01
C TYR A 59 -7.20 4.75 -9.66
N VAL A 60 -6.03 4.30 -9.20
CA VAL A 60 -5.89 3.62 -7.90
C VAL A 60 -6.27 4.55 -6.74
N TYR A 61 -5.91 5.83 -6.83
CA TYR A 61 -6.31 6.84 -5.85
C TYR A 61 -7.84 7.01 -5.78
N ARG A 62 -8.50 7.03 -6.94
CA ARG A 62 -9.96 7.13 -7.07
C ARG A 62 -10.69 5.95 -6.42
N LEU A 63 -10.17 4.72 -6.56
CA LEU A 63 -10.76 3.53 -5.91
C LEU A 63 -10.87 3.69 -4.38
N SER A 64 -9.94 4.42 -3.78
CA SER A 64 -9.94 4.70 -2.33
C SER A 64 -10.69 5.97 -1.94
N ASN A 65 -11.15 6.78 -2.92
CA ASN A 65 -11.79 8.07 -2.73
C ASN A 65 -12.97 8.27 -3.71
N PRO A 66 -14.02 7.44 -3.66
CA PRO A 66 -15.11 7.42 -4.66
C PRO A 66 -15.99 8.69 -4.67
N ASP A 67 -15.98 9.49 -3.61
CA ASP A 67 -16.86 10.67 -3.49
C ASP A 67 -16.15 12.01 -3.69
N LYS A 68 -14.83 12.01 -3.90
CA LYS A 68 -14.10 13.25 -4.19
C LYS A 68 -14.31 13.60 -5.67
N PRO A 69 -14.94 14.74 -6.02
CA PRO A 69 -15.01 15.15 -7.42
C PRO A 69 -13.59 15.27 -7.96
N ASP A 70 -13.39 14.81 -9.20
CA ASP A 70 -12.09 14.79 -9.86
C ASP A 70 -11.47 16.18 -9.72
N ALA A 71 -10.26 16.23 -9.15
CA ALA A 71 -9.57 17.48 -8.86
C ALA A 71 -9.53 18.32 -10.15
N GLN A 72 -10.28 19.43 -10.14
CA GLN A 72 -10.27 20.39 -11.22
C GLN A 72 -8.83 20.88 -11.41
N GLN A 73 -8.35 20.77 -12.65
CA GLN A 73 -7.04 21.20 -13.12
C GLN A 73 -6.76 22.67 -12.82
#